data_AF-A0A0D3DMY1-F1
#
_entry.id   AF-A0A0D3DMY1-F1
#
_cell.length_a   1.000
_cell.length_b   1.000
_cell.length_c   1.000
_cell.angle_alpha   90.00
_cell.angle_beta   90.00
_cell.angle_gamma   90.00
#
_symmetry.space_group_name_H-M   'P 1'
#
loop_
_entity.id
_entity.type
_entity.pdbx_description
1 polymer ?
#
loop_
_entity_poly.entity_id
_entity_poly.type
_entity_poly.pdbx_seq_one_letter_code
_entity_poly.pdbx_strand_id
1 'polypeptide(L)'
;VEGLHGVNYLDQQKNRTRFTDHDKAITFNSQLDRLYLNTPNKIVVHKEGQIDAVVWNPWEKKVSDLGVEDYSRFVAVESAAVHKIIQMSVVTSS
;
A
#
# COMPACT_ATOMS: atom_id res chain seq x y z
N VAL A 1 0.13 7.61 -2.61
CA VAL A 1 1.29 6.97 -3.28
C VAL A 1 1.51 7.64 -4.62
N GLU A 2 2.75 8.01 -4.93
CA GLU A 2 3.13 8.72 -6.16
C GLU A 2 4.04 7.86 -7.06
N GLY A 3 4.17 8.26 -8.33
CA GLY A 3 5.02 7.59 -9.33
C GLY A 3 4.29 6.59 -10.22
N LEU A 4 2.95 6.53 -10.16
CA LEU A 4 2.12 5.57 -10.89
C LEU A 4 1.14 6.22 -11.90
N HIS A 5 1.26 7.53 -12.14
CA HIS A 5 0.47 8.22 -13.15
C HIS A 5 0.72 7.64 -14.56
N GLY A 6 -0.35 7.34 -15.29
CA GLY A 6 -0.32 6.74 -16.62
C GLY A 6 -0.01 5.23 -16.62
N VAL A 7 0.14 4.61 -15.45
CA VAL A 7 0.50 3.19 -15.34
C VAL A 7 -0.76 2.32 -15.37
N ASN A 8 -0.70 1.21 -16.10
CA ASN A 8 -1.78 0.24 -16.13
C ASN A 8 -1.83 -0.57 -14.84
N TYR A 9 -3.02 -0.90 -14.36
CA TYR A 9 -3.21 -1.81 -13.24
C TYR A 9 -4.37 -2.79 -13.48
N LEU A 10 -4.35 -3.91 -12.77
CA LEU A 10 -5.49 -4.82 -12.63
C LEU A 10 -6.19 -4.55 -11.30
N ASP A 11 -7.50 -4.31 -11.34
CA ASP A 11 -8.32 -4.09 -10.14
C ASP A 11 -8.88 -5.43 -9.65
N GLN A 12 -8.40 -5.90 -8.50
CA GLN A 12 -8.79 -7.18 -7.92
C GLN A 12 -10.24 -7.16 -7.44
N GLN A 13 -10.77 -5.99 -7.07
CA GLN A 13 -12.18 -5.82 -6.69
C GLN A 13 -13.12 -5.85 -7.90
N LYS A 14 -12.59 -5.71 -9.12
CA LYS A 14 -13.35 -5.73 -10.37
C LYS A 14 -12.93 -6.90 -11.26
N ASN A 15 -12.81 -8.10 -10.68
CA ASN A 15 -12.48 -9.33 -11.40
C ASN A 15 -11.19 -9.19 -12.25
N ARG A 16 -10.17 -8.53 -11.71
CA ARG A 16 -8.88 -8.27 -12.39
C ARG A 16 -9.02 -7.46 -13.68
N THR A 17 -10.06 -6.63 -13.80
CA THR A 17 -10.25 -5.75 -14.96
C THR A 17 -9.09 -4.75 -15.03
N ARG A 18 -8.60 -4.51 -16.25
CA ARG A 18 -7.49 -3.61 -16.53
C ARG A 18 -7.96 -2.17 -16.65
N PHE A 19 -7.24 -1.26 -16.00
CA PHE A 19 -7.43 0.19 -16.08
C PHE A 19 -6.08 0.89 -16.24
N THR A 20 -6.12 2.19 -16.55
CA THR A 20 -4.98 3.10 -16.50
C THR A 20 -5.20 4.08 -15.36
N ASP A 21 -4.19 4.27 -14.51
CA ASP A 21 -4.25 5.26 -13.44
C ASP A 21 -3.96 6.66 -14.02
N HIS A 22 -4.86 7.61 -13.78
CA HIS A 22 -4.75 8.97 -14.28
C HIS A 22 -4.52 9.99 -13.16
N ASP A 23 -4.45 9.55 -11.91
CA ASP A 23 -4.23 10.44 -10.77
C ASP A 23 -2.73 10.77 -10.65
N LYS A 24 -2.41 11.96 -10.12
CA LYS A 24 -1.01 12.32 -9.80
C LYS A 24 -0.50 11.54 -8.58
N ALA A 25 -1.40 11.25 -7.65
CA ALA A 25 -1.14 10.50 -6.43
C ALA A 25 -2.38 9.68 -6.07
N ILE A 26 -2.18 8.42 -5.70
CA ILE A 26 -3.22 7.53 -5.18
C ILE A 26 -3.54 7.97 -3.74
N THR A 27 -4.81 8.23 -3.48
CA THR A 27 -5.38 8.47 -2.14
C THR A 27 -6.25 7.28 -1.71
N PHE A 28 -6.41 7.08 -0.40
CA PHE A 28 -7.04 5.89 0.17
C PHE A 28 -8.33 6.27 0.89
N ASN A 29 -9.38 6.55 0.13
CA ASN A 29 -10.69 6.95 0.66
C ASN A 29 -11.70 5.79 0.71
N SER A 30 -11.31 4.62 0.18
CA SER A 30 -12.07 3.38 0.17
C SER A 30 -11.12 2.20 0.00
N GLN A 31 -11.65 0.97 0.13
CA GLN A 31 -10.88 -0.24 -0.13
C GLN A 31 -10.27 -0.21 -1.53
N LEU A 32 -8.99 -0.53 -1.63
CA LEU A 32 -8.22 -0.57 -2.88
C LEU A 32 -7.38 -1.86 -2.90
N ASP A 33 -7.42 -2.58 -4.02
CA ASP A 33 -6.61 -3.78 -4.26
C ASP A 33 -6.24 -3.81 -5.74
N ARG A 34 -5.06 -3.29 -6.07
CA ARG A 34 -4.60 -3.02 -7.45
C ARG A 34 -3.21 -3.59 -7.68
N LEU A 35 -3.05 -4.33 -8.76
CA LEU A 35 -1.75 -4.79 -9.26
C LEU A 35 -1.28 -3.88 -10.40
N TYR A 36 -0.33 -2.98 -10.14
CA TYR A 36 0.27 -2.12 -11.17
C TYR A 36 1.26 -2.90 -12.05
N LEU A 37 1.31 -2.56 -13.34
CA LEU A 37 2.03 -3.29 -14.37
C LEU A 37 3.04 -2.39 -15.06
N ASN A 38 4.24 -2.90 -15.33
CA ASN A 38 5.34 -2.17 -15.99
C ASN A 38 5.62 -0.82 -15.30
N THR A 39 5.79 -0.88 -13.97
CA THR A 39 5.96 0.31 -13.13
C THR A 39 7.32 0.98 -13.35
N PRO A 40 7.44 2.29 -13.12
CA PRO A 40 8.74 2.96 -13.01
C PRO A 40 9.59 2.40 -11.87
N ASN A 41 10.89 2.74 -11.89
CA ASN A 41 11.85 2.29 -10.87
C ASN A 41 11.67 2.95 -9.50
N LYS A 42 10.81 3.97 -9.39
CA LYS A 42 10.61 4.73 -8.15
C LYS A 42 9.13 4.98 -7.91
N ILE A 43 8.68 4.61 -6.72
CA ILE A 43 7.39 5.00 -6.13
C ILE A 43 7.65 5.68 -4.79
N VAL A 44 6.74 6.56 -4.36
CA VAL A 44 6.84 7.26 -3.08
C VAL A 44 5.57 7.05 -2.27
N VAL A 45 5.73 6.60 -1.03
CA VAL A 45 4.66 6.48 -0.05
C VAL A 45 4.72 7.69 0.87
N HIS A 46 3.66 8.49 0.86
CA HIS A 46 3.47 9.60 1.79
C HIS A 46 2.54 9.13 2.91
N LYS A 47 2.92 9.40 4.17
CA LYS A 47 2.05 9.16 5.33
C LYS A 47 1.56 10.47 5.92
N GLU A 48 0.30 10.48 6.34
CA GLU A 48 -0.33 11.60 7.03
C GLU A 48 -1.13 11.10 8.24
N GLY A 49 -1.19 11.89 9.30
CA GLY A 49 -1.94 11.60 10.53
C GLY A 49 -1.31 10.57 11.49
N GLN A 50 -0.67 9.53 10.97
CA GLN A 50 0.02 8.52 11.78
C GLN A 50 1.46 8.96 12.10
N ILE A 51 1.93 8.72 13.33
CA ILE A 51 3.25 9.21 13.78
C ILE A 51 4.39 8.24 13.45
N ASP A 52 4.11 6.94 13.37
CA ASP A 52 5.09 5.90 13.14
C ASP A 52 4.98 5.32 11.72
N ALA A 53 5.93 4.46 11.37
CA ALA A 53 5.91 3.65 10.17
C ALA A 53 6.54 2.29 10.45
N VAL A 54 6.02 1.25 9.80
CA VAL A 54 6.63 -0.08 9.77
C VAL A 54 7.28 -0.26 8.40
N VAL A 55 8.54 -0.71 8.40
CA VAL A 55 9.23 -1.20 7.21
C VAL A 55 9.61 -2.64 7.50
N TRP A 56 9.02 -3.57 6.77
CA TRP A 56 9.12 -4.99 7.07
C TRP A 56 9.53 -5.82 5.86
N ASN A 57 10.44 -6.75 6.11
CA ASN A 57 10.88 -7.78 5.17
C ASN A 57 10.97 -9.10 5.95
N PRO A 58 10.42 -10.22 5.44
CA PRO A 58 10.43 -11.49 6.15
C PRO A 58 11.82 -12.14 6.24
N TRP A 59 12.78 -11.69 5.43
CA TRP A 59 13.98 -12.44 5.10
C TRP A 59 13.61 -13.87 4.67
N GLU A 60 14.39 -14.86 5.07
CA GLU A 60 14.16 -16.29 4.83
C GLU A 60 12.92 -16.86 5.55
N LYS A 61 12.18 -16.07 6.34
CA LYS A 61 10.96 -16.54 7.00
C LYS A 61 9.90 -16.85 5.95
N LYS A 62 9.36 -18.07 6.00
CA LYS A 62 8.25 -18.49 5.13
C LYS A 62 7.00 -17.64 5.38
N VAL A 63 6.44 -17.12 4.29
CA VAL A 63 5.17 -16.39 4.22
C VAL A 63 4.32 -17.05 3.11
N SER A 64 3.00 -17.14 3.28
CA SER A 64 2.14 -17.93 2.38
C SER A 64 2.12 -17.42 0.94
N ASP A 65 2.32 -16.11 0.76
CA ASP A 65 2.07 -15.42 -0.50
C ASP A 65 3.37 -15.00 -1.21
N LEU A 66 4.52 -15.45 -0.70
CA LEU A 66 5.86 -15.15 -1.21
C LEU A 66 6.63 -16.45 -1.44
N GLY A 67 7.33 -16.55 -2.57
CA GLY A 67 8.31 -17.59 -2.82
C GLY A 67 9.51 -17.48 -1.88
N VAL A 68 10.27 -18.57 -1.73
CA VAL A 68 11.37 -18.68 -0.76
C VAL A 68 12.46 -17.61 -0.96
N GLU A 69 12.68 -17.17 -2.20
CA GLU A 69 13.71 -16.17 -2.56
C GLU A 69 13.14 -14.76 -2.81
N ASP A 70 11.81 -14.62 -2.78
CA ASP A 70 11.15 -13.36 -3.17
C ASP A 70 11.36 -12.25 -2.15
N TYR A 71 11.75 -12.58 -0.91
CA TYR A 71 12.07 -11.60 0.12
C TYR A 71 13.13 -10.60 -0.36
N SER A 72 14.07 -11.02 -1.21
CA SER A 72 15.12 -10.15 -1.77
C SER A 72 14.59 -9.02 -2.66
N ARG A 73 13.32 -9.11 -3.09
CA ARG A 73 12.65 -8.16 -3.99
C ARG A 73 11.35 -7.63 -3.40
N PHE A 74 11.11 -7.84 -2.11
CA PHE A 74 9.89 -7.48 -1.41
C PHE A 74 10.18 -6.56 -0.21
N VAL A 75 9.31 -5.61 0.03
CA VAL A 75 9.26 -4.87 1.29
C VAL A 75 7.83 -4.40 1.52
N ALA A 76 7.34 -4.54 2.75
CA ALA A 76 6.11 -3.91 3.20
C ALA A 76 6.44 -2.56 3.84
N VAL A 77 5.69 -1.53 3.48
CA VAL A 77 5.79 -0.18 4.07
C VAL A 77 4.40 0.21 4.53
N GLU A 78 4.23 0.40 5.84
CA GLU A 78 2.93 0.62 6.45
C GLU A 78 2.94 1.88 7.32
N SER A 79 1.89 2.69 7.19
CA SER A 79 1.64 3.82 8.07
C SER A 79 1.06 3.31 9.39
N ALA A 80 1.58 3.74 10.54
CA ALA A 80 1.21 3.13 11.82
C ALA A 80 1.22 4.12 13.01
N ALA A 81 0.48 3.80 14.08
CA ALA A 81 0.57 4.46 15.37
C ALA A 81 0.69 3.41 16.46
N VAL A 82 1.92 3.00 16.75
CA VAL A 82 2.25 1.88 17.63
C VAL A 82 2.97 2.37 18.87
N HIS A 83 3.86 3.36 18.73
CA HIS A 83 4.66 3.87 19.85
C HIS A 83 3.81 4.63 20.87
N LYS A 84 2.72 5.28 20.42
CA LYS A 84 1.76 5.97 21.28
C LYS A 84 0.35 5.55 20.89
N ILE A 85 -0.39 5.02 21.87
CA ILE A 85 -1.81 4.69 21.68
C ILE A 85 -2.55 5.98 21.31
N ILE A 86 -3.10 6.02 20.09
CA ILE A 86 -4.05 7.05 19.70
C ILE A 86 -5.42 6.57 20.20
N GLN A 87 -5.96 7.28 21.18
CA GLN A 87 -7.30 7.00 21.68
C GLN A 87 -8.31 7.58 20.69
N MET A 88 -9.01 6.71 19.95
CA MET A 88 -10.10 7.14 19.08
C MET A 88 -11.29 7.57 19.94
N SER A 89 -11.61 8.86 19.94
CA SER A 89 -12.86 9.35 20.50
C SER A 89 -14.00 9.05 19.53
N VAL A 90 -14.96 8.22 19.96
CA VAL A 90 -16.20 8.02 19.20
C VAL A 90 -16.99 9.32 19.25
N VAL A 91 -17.08 10.02 18.13
CA VAL A 91 -18.04 11.12 17.98
C VAL A 91 -19.38 10.48 17.65
N THR A 92 -20.25 10.33 18.65
CA THR A 92 -21.66 10.05 18.40
C THR A 92 -22.30 11.34 17.90
N SER A 93 -22.65 11.39 16.62
CA SER A 93 -23.50 12.45 16.07
C SER A 93 -24.90 12.34 16.71
N SER A 94 -25.33 13.41 17.38
CA SER A 94 -26.69 13.65 17.89
C SER A 94 -27.68 13.95 16.78
#